data_AF-A0A1C6RKJ9-F1
#
_entry.id   AF-A0A1C6RKJ9-F1
#
_cell.length_a   1.000
_cell.length_b   1.000
_cell.length_c   1.000
_cell.angle_alpha   90.00
_cell.angle_beta   90.00
_cell.angle_gamma   90.00
#
_symmetry.space_group_name_H-M   'P 1'
#
loop_
_entity.id
_entity.type
_entity.pdbx_description
1 polymer ?
#
loop_
_entity_poly.entity_id
_entity_poly.type
_entity_poly.pdbx_seq_one_letter_code
_entity_poly.pdbx_strand_id
1 'polypeptide(L)'
;MTIVEQPPPSGAQSTGHAVPHPDLFTYMAEAEQERQAEAARILAETPPVAVDQGDDEGSPLDYARRFLDFHRANRHVYKLFEHRIRRYQREGVTYIGADLVLASIRCDFTVVTKSEPYKINNNHRAFLSRLLLHRNPALGSMLKLRRSIADVDLSWIEEADAIDGYTAGQVAA
;
A
#
# COMPACT_ATOMS: atom_id res chain seq x y z
N MET A 1 46.23 58.03 -50.26
CA MET A 1 46.24 57.70 -48.82
C MET A 1 44.92 57.01 -48.52
N THR A 2 44.92 55.68 -48.53
CA THR A 2 43.71 54.85 -48.38
C THR A 2 43.56 54.51 -46.90
N ILE A 3 42.52 55.06 -46.27
CA ILE A 3 42.16 54.76 -44.88
C ILE A 3 41.31 53.49 -44.90
N VAL A 4 41.79 52.44 -44.24
CA VAL A 4 41.08 51.19 -44.02
C VAL A 4 40.16 51.40 -42.81
N GLU A 5 38.87 51.59 -43.04
CA GLU A 5 37.86 51.56 -41.97
C GLU A 5 37.53 50.09 -41.63
N GLN A 6 37.78 49.70 -40.38
CA GLN A 6 37.31 48.43 -39.85
C GLN A 6 35.85 48.54 -39.39
N PRO A 7 35.02 47.51 -39.61
CA PRO A 7 33.66 47.48 -39.08
C PRO A 7 33.63 47.22 -37.54
N PRO A 8 32.58 47.69 -36.85
CA PRO A 8 32.46 47.61 -35.38
C PRO A 8 32.21 46.17 -34.86
N PRO A 9 32.52 45.89 -33.58
CA PRO A 9 32.43 44.56 -33.00
C PRO A 9 30.99 44.05 -32.87
N SER A 10 30.80 42.81 -33.32
CA SER A 10 29.58 42.01 -33.25
C SER A 10 28.99 41.98 -31.83
N GLY A 11 27.70 42.33 -31.72
CA GLY A 11 26.95 42.36 -30.47
C GLY A 11 27.00 41.02 -29.73
N ALA A 12 27.25 41.12 -28.43
CA ALA A 12 27.21 40.01 -27.49
C ALA A 12 25.83 39.35 -27.50
N GLN A 13 25.76 38.11 -27.97
CA GLN A 13 24.63 37.24 -27.70
C GLN A 13 24.74 36.78 -26.24
N SER A 14 23.73 37.14 -25.44
CA SER A 14 23.47 36.59 -24.11
C SER A 14 23.28 35.08 -24.23
N THR A 15 24.34 34.30 -23.99
CA THR A 15 24.22 32.85 -23.80
C THR A 15 23.62 32.60 -22.42
N GLY A 16 22.29 32.57 -22.36
CA GLY A 16 21.60 31.90 -21.27
C GLY A 16 22.05 30.45 -21.25
N HIS A 17 23.00 30.12 -20.37
CA HIS A 17 23.43 28.75 -20.13
C HIS A 17 22.29 28.06 -19.37
N ALA A 18 21.31 27.56 -20.12
CA ALA A 18 20.35 26.61 -19.60
C ALA A 18 21.14 25.37 -19.19
N VAL A 19 21.33 25.18 -17.88
CA VAL A 19 21.78 23.88 -17.36
C VAL A 19 20.79 22.86 -17.88
N PRO A 20 21.22 21.84 -18.66
CA PRO A 20 20.31 20.83 -19.13
C PRO A 20 19.84 20.05 -17.90
N HIS A 21 18.61 20.29 -17.47
CA HIS A 21 17.95 19.38 -16.55
C HIS A 21 17.82 18.05 -17.30
N PRO A 22 18.36 16.93 -16.78
CA PRO A 22 18.04 15.65 -17.33
C PRO A 22 16.52 15.50 -17.34
N ASP A 23 15.98 14.91 -18.41
CA ASP A 23 14.57 14.57 -18.50
C ASP A 23 14.14 13.86 -17.21
N LEU A 24 12.93 14.17 -16.73
CA LEU A 24 12.29 13.50 -15.61
C LEU A 24 12.41 11.97 -15.71
N PHE A 25 12.39 11.41 -16.93
CA PHE A 25 12.62 9.99 -17.17
C PHE A 25 13.99 9.49 -16.74
N THR A 26 15.05 10.25 -16.94
CA THR A 26 16.42 9.89 -16.53
C THR A 26 16.57 9.95 -15.01
N TYR A 27 16.01 10.99 -14.37
CA TYR A 27 16.05 11.15 -12.91
C TYR A 27 15.24 10.05 -12.19
N MET A 28 14.13 9.61 -12.80
CA MET A 28 13.32 8.51 -12.28
C MET A 28 13.99 7.14 -12.49
N ALA A 29 14.65 6.93 -13.64
CA ALA A 29 15.35 5.69 -13.96
C ALA A 29 16.59 5.45 -13.10
N GLU A 30 17.42 6.48 -12.88
CA GLU A 30 18.61 6.37 -12.01
C GLU A 30 18.20 6.13 -10.55
N ALA A 31 17.18 6.83 -10.06
CA ALA A 31 16.64 6.61 -8.73
C ALA A 31 15.98 5.21 -8.60
N GLU A 32 15.44 4.65 -9.68
CA GLU A 32 14.92 3.28 -9.72
C GLU A 32 16.03 2.25 -9.69
N GLN A 33 17.16 2.53 -10.34
CA GLN A 33 18.33 1.68 -10.39
C GLN A 33 19.07 1.63 -9.04
N GLU A 34 19.17 2.77 -8.34
CA GLU A 34 19.70 2.82 -6.97
C GLU A 34 18.77 2.11 -5.96
N ARG A 35 17.45 2.31 -6.08
CA ARG A 35 16.45 1.58 -5.27
C ARG A 35 16.50 0.07 -5.51
N GLN A 36 16.72 -0.36 -6.76
CA GLN A 36 16.88 -1.77 -7.12
C GLN A 36 18.17 -2.36 -6.54
N ALA A 37 19.29 -1.62 -6.56
CA ALA A 37 20.55 -2.08 -6.02
C ALA A 37 20.52 -2.25 -4.49
N GLU A 38 19.80 -1.38 -3.78
CA GLU A 38 19.62 -1.48 -2.32
C GLU A 38 18.65 -2.59 -1.94
N ALA A 39 17.53 -2.75 -2.66
CA ALA A 39 16.61 -3.87 -2.48
C ALA A 39 17.28 -5.23 -2.74
N ALA A 40 18.16 -5.31 -3.75
CA ALA A 40 18.91 -6.53 -4.06
C ALA A 40 19.91 -6.91 -2.96
N ARG A 41 20.49 -5.94 -2.24
CA ARG A 41 21.38 -6.21 -1.09
C ARG A 41 20.60 -6.75 0.11
N ILE A 42 19.44 -6.18 0.40
CA ILE A 42 18.56 -6.62 1.50
C ILE A 42 18.01 -8.03 1.23
N LEU A 43 17.72 -8.35 -0.03
CA LEU A 43 17.25 -9.67 -0.47
C LEU A 43 18.32 -10.77 -0.33
N ALA A 44 19.61 -10.42 -0.44
CA ALA A 44 20.72 -11.39 -0.43
C ALA A 44 21.13 -11.86 0.99
N GLU A 45 20.71 -11.16 2.05
CA GLU A 45 21.23 -11.37 3.42
C GLU A 45 20.28 -12.14 4.37
N THR A 46 19.11 -12.60 3.93
CA THR A 46 18.10 -13.18 4.86
C THR A 46 17.61 -14.57 4.43
N PRO A 47 17.57 -15.59 5.32
CA PRO A 47 17.16 -16.95 4.97
C PRO A 47 15.63 -17.07 4.81
N PRO A 48 15.14 -17.93 3.89
CA PRO A 48 13.72 -17.97 3.49
C PRO A 48 12.85 -18.77 4.47
N VAL A 49 11.57 -18.40 4.60
CA VAL A 49 10.56 -19.15 5.39
C VAL A 49 9.30 -19.41 4.56
N ALA A 50 8.80 -20.64 4.68
CA ALA A 50 7.91 -21.35 3.76
C ALA A 50 6.59 -20.67 3.34
N VAL A 51 6.34 -20.75 2.03
CA VAL A 51 5.09 -20.47 1.31
C VAL A 51 3.99 -21.47 1.67
N ASP A 52 2.79 -20.97 1.95
CA ASP A 52 1.56 -21.75 2.18
C ASP A 52 0.76 -21.84 0.86
N GLN A 53 0.93 -22.95 0.13
CA GLN A 53 0.13 -23.28 -1.05
C GLN A 53 -1.19 -23.88 -0.59
N GLY A 54 -2.31 -23.37 -1.10
CA GLY A 54 -3.65 -23.75 -0.65
C GLY A 54 -4.03 -25.18 -1.03
N ASP A 55 -4.57 -25.90 -0.04
CA ASP A 55 -5.37 -27.11 -0.21
C ASP A 55 -6.69 -26.96 0.61
N ASP A 56 -7.80 -27.41 0.02
CA ASP A 56 -9.20 -27.01 0.27
C ASP A 56 -9.94 -27.68 1.47
N GLU A 57 -9.31 -27.93 2.64
CA GLU A 57 -10.00 -28.49 3.83
C GLU A 57 -9.77 -27.69 5.14
N GLY A 58 -9.82 -26.36 5.07
CA GLY A 58 -9.75 -25.52 6.27
C GLY A 58 -11.11 -25.37 6.96
N SER A 59 -11.16 -25.56 8.28
CA SER A 59 -12.32 -25.16 9.08
C SER A 59 -12.46 -23.63 9.11
N PRO A 60 -13.66 -23.07 9.40
CA PRO A 60 -13.83 -21.62 9.59
C PRO A 60 -12.81 -21.00 10.56
N LEU A 61 -12.44 -21.75 11.60
CA LEU A 61 -11.46 -21.34 12.62
C LEU A 61 -10.04 -21.26 12.05
N ASP A 62 -9.68 -22.16 11.12
CA ASP A 62 -8.36 -22.15 10.49
C ASP A 62 -8.17 -20.90 9.61
N TYR A 63 -9.23 -20.47 8.90
CA TYR A 63 -9.19 -19.23 8.12
C TYR A 63 -9.04 -18.00 9.01
N ALA A 64 -9.77 -17.95 10.13
CA ALA A 64 -9.65 -16.88 11.10
C ALA A 64 -8.24 -16.85 11.70
N ARG A 65 -7.66 -18.02 12.03
CA ARG A 65 -6.31 -18.10 12.56
C ARG A 65 -5.25 -17.63 11.57
N ARG A 66 -5.33 -18.08 10.31
CA ARG A 66 -4.45 -17.61 9.21
C ARG A 66 -4.57 -16.10 9.01
N PHE A 67 -5.78 -15.55 9.12
CA PHE A 67 -5.96 -14.09 9.08
C PHE A 67 -5.28 -13.40 10.27
N LEU A 68 -5.43 -13.90 11.49
CA LEU A 68 -4.84 -13.31 12.69
C LEU A 68 -3.31 -13.33 12.65
N ASP A 69 -2.71 -14.43 12.18
CA ASP A 69 -1.27 -14.53 12.02
C ASP A 69 -0.77 -13.55 10.95
N PHE A 70 -1.48 -13.44 9.83
CA PHE A 70 -1.23 -12.42 8.81
C PHE A 70 -1.33 -10.99 9.38
N HIS A 71 -2.41 -10.70 10.13
CA HIS A 71 -2.68 -9.38 10.70
C HIS A 71 -1.63 -8.99 11.74
N ARG A 72 -1.23 -9.93 12.61
CA ARG A 72 -0.16 -9.75 13.59
C ARG A 72 1.16 -9.39 12.92
N ALA A 73 1.52 -10.08 11.84
CA ALA A 73 2.74 -9.81 11.07
C ALA A 73 2.65 -8.50 10.27
N ASN A 74 1.46 -8.12 9.81
CA ASN A 74 1.25 -7.05 8.83
C ASN A 74 0.22 -5.99 9.27
N ARG A 75 0.26 -5.55 10.54
CA ARG A 75 -0.69 -4.56 11.11
C ARG A 75 -0.84 -3.27 10.29
N HIS A 76 0.22 -2.89 9.57
CA HIS A 76 0.21 -1.72 8.69
C HIS A 76 -0.77 -1.86 7.50
N VAL A 77 -1.06 -3.08 7.03
CA VAL A 77 -2.02 -3.34 5.94
C VAL A 77 -3.43 -2.93 6.34
N TYR A 78 -3.86 -3.25 7.57
CA TYR A 78 -5.16 -2.78 8.07
C TYR A 78 -5.23 -1.25 8.13
N LYS A 79 -4.16 -0.60 8.64
CA LYS A 79 -4.10 0.87 8.71
C LYS A 79 -4.18 1.52 7.34
N LEU A 80 -3.49 0.96 6.34
CA LEU A 80 -3.56 1.42 4.94
C LEU A 80 -4.96 1.22 4.35
N PHE A 81 -5.59 0.09 4.63
CA PHE A 81 -6.95 -0.21 4.20
C PHE A 81 -7.96 0.80 4.77
N GLU A 82 -7.91 1.05 6.08
CA GLU A 82 -8.73 2.07 6.73
C GLU A 82 -8.47 3.47 6.15
N HIS A 83 -7.20 3.86 6.03
CA HIS A 83 -6.81 5.17 5.54
C HIS A 83 -7.37 5.43 4.12
N ARG A 84 -7.25 4.44 3.22
CA ARG A 84 -7.76 4.55 1.86
C ARG A 84 -9.28 4.67 1.82
N ILE A 85 -10.00 3.90 2.63
CA ILE A 85 -11.46 4.00 2.70
C ILE A 85 -11.91 5.37 3.23
N ARG A 86 -11.28 5.87 4.29
CA ARG A 86 -11.54 7.24 4.80
C ARG A 86 -11.21 8.31 3.78
N ARG A 87 -10.17 8.12 2.96
CA ARG A 87 -9.85 9.02 1.86
C ARG A 87 -10.98 9.05 0.83
N TYR A 88 -11.46 7.90 0.37
CA TYR A 88 -12.59 7.85 -0.57
C TYR A 88 -13.86 8.49 0.00
N GLN A 89 -14.15 8.28 1.29
CA GLN A 89 -15.27 8.93 1.95
C GLN A 89 -15.14 10.47 1.92
N ARG A 90 -13.95 11.01 2.21
CA ARG A 90 -13.67 12.46 2.14
C ARG A 90 -13.78 13.01 0.72
N GLU A 91 -13.48 12.20 -0.29
CA GLU A 91 -13.64 12.53 -1.71
C GLU A 91 -15.10 12.44 -2.18
N GLY A 92 -16.05 12.12 -1.30
CA GLY A 92 -17.47 12.05 -1.60
C GLY A 92 -17.92 10.74 -2.26
N VAL A 93 -17.04 9.74 -2.31
CA VAL A 93 -17.41 8.39 -2.78
C VAL A 93 -18.36 7.77 -1.76
N THR A 94 -19.53 7.35 -2.24
CA THR A 94 -20.57 6.76 -1.38
C THR A 94 -20.39 5.26 -1.17
N TYR A 95 -19.63 4.59 -2.05
CA TYR A 95 -19.42 3.15 -2.03
C TYR A 95 -18.11 2.76 -2.72
N ILE A 96 -17.38 1.80 -2.14
CA ILE A 96 -16.21 1.19 -2.76
C ILE A 96 -16.12 -0.31 -2.46
N GLY A 97 -15.69 -1.10 -3.46
CA GLY A 97 -15.40 -2.50 -3.25
C GLY A 97 -14.13 -2.71 -2.43
N ALA A 98 -14.19 -3.52 -1.38
CA ALA A 98 -13.01 -3.87 -0.59
C ALA A 98 -11.90 -4.53 -1.45
N ASP A 99 -12.28 -5.24 -2.52
CA ASP A 99 -11.32 -5.77 -3.51
C ASP A 99 -10.51 -4.68 -4.20
N LEU A 100 -11.16 -3.57 -4.56
CA LEU A 100 -10.49 -2.46 -5.25
C LEU A 100 -9.45 -1.81 -4.33
N VAL A 101 -9.82 -1.59 -3.07
CA VAL A 101 -8.92 -1.04 -2.07
C VAL A 101 -7.73 -1.97 -1.86
N LEU A 102 -7.97 -3.28 -1.71
CA LEU A 102 -6.89 -4.26 -1.51
C LEU A 102 -6.04 -4.46 -2.76
N ALA A 103 -6.62 -4.48 -3.95
CA ALA A 103 -5.87 -4.54 -5.20
C ALA A 103 -4.94 -3.32 -5.33
N SER A 104 -5.44 -2.13 -4.99
CA SER A 104 -4.61 -0.93 -4.99
C SER A 104 -3.52 -0.98 -3.90
N ILE A 105 -3.73 -1.66 -2.76
CA ILE A 105 -2.68 -1.87 -1.75
C ILE A 105 -1.63 -2.85 -2.27
N ARG A 106 -2.07 -3.91 -2.96
CA ARG A 106 -1.17 -4.91 -3.57
C ARG A 106 -0.29 -4.31 -4.67
N CYS A 107 -0.82 -3.38 -5.47
CA CYS A 107 -0.07 -2.70 -6.52
C CYS A 107 0.88 -1.61 -5.98
N ASP A 108 0.76 -1.26 -4.71
CA ASP A 108 1.61 -0.26 -4.08
C ASP A 108 2.94 -0.93 -3.70
N PHE A 109 3.94 -0.82 -4.57
CA PHE A 109 5.25 -1.47 -4.43
C PHE A 109 6.03 -1.05 -3.16
N THR A 110 5.56 -0.01 -2.47
CA THR A 110 6.08 0.46 -1.19
C THR A 110 5.59 -0.37 0.00
N VAL A 111 4.52 -1.15 -0.18
CA VAL A 111 3.96 -2.02 0.86
C VAL A 111 4.73 -3.34 0.86
N VAL A 112 5.91 -3.31 1.48
CA VAL A 112 6.69 -4.53 1.75
C VAL A 112 6.05 -5.24 2.95
N THR A 113 5.36 -6.34 2.69
CA THR A 113 4.92 -7.24 3.77
C THR A 113 6.16 -7.85 4.42
N LYS A 114 6.23 -7.84 5.75
CA LYS A 114 7.42 -8.33 6.49
C LYS A 114 7.63 -9.84 6.38
N SER A 115 6.64 -10.55 5.83
CA SER A 115 6.70 -11.96 5.45
C SER A 115 6.89 -12.07 3.93
N GLU A 116 7.90 -12.84 3.48
CA GLU A 116 8.12 -13.29 2.09
C GLU A 116 6.81 -13.67 1.39
N PRO A 117 6.70 -13.52 0.05
CA PRO A 117 5.59 -12.83 -0.61
C PRO A 117 4.23 -13.36 -0.17
N TYR A 118 3.76 -12.91 1.00
CA TYR A 118 2.47 -13.28 1.53
C TYR A 118 1.47 -12.43 0.78
N LYS A 119 1.20 -12.85 -0.46
CA LYS A 119 0.21 -12.31 -1.36
C LYS A 119 -1.06 -12.20 -0.54
N ILE A 120 -1.49 -10.97 -0.24
CA ILE A 120 -2.78 -10.71 0.39
C ILE A 120 -3.78 -11.62 -0.31
N ASN A 121 -4.25 -12.67 0.37
CA ASN A 121 -5.14 -13.64 -0.24
C ASN A 121 -6.55 -13.02 -0.29
N ASN A 122 -7.36 -13.42 -1.26
CA ASN A 122 -8.75 -12.97 -1.40
C ASN A 122 -9.56 -13.21 -0.13
N ASN A 123 -9.17 -14.18 0.69
CA ASN A 123 -9.82 -14.52 1.95
C ASN A 123 -9.68 -13.41 3.01
N HIS A 124 -8.59 -12.63 3.05
CA HIS A 124 -8.41 -11.56 4.04
C HIS A 124 -9.36 -10.38 3.85
N ARG A 125 -9.93 -10.20 2.66
CA ARG A 125 -10.90 -9.14 2.37
C ARG A 125 -12.09 -9.16 3.31
N ALA A 126 -12.62 -10.36 3.55
CA ALA A 126 -13.81 -10.55 4.38
C ALA A 126 -13.54 -10.15 5.83
N PHE A 127 -12.38 -10.55 6.35
CA PHE A 127 -11.92 -10.22 7.70
C PHE A 127 -11.61 -8.73 7.84
N LEU A 128 -10.82 -8.14 6.94
CA LEU A 128 -10.49 -6.71 6.99
C LEU A 128 -11.73 -5.81 6.91
N SER A 129 -12.70 -6.15 6.06
CA SER A 129 -13.96 -5.39 5.96
C SER A 129 -14.75 -5.44 7.26
N ARG A 130 -14.85 -6.61 7.90
CA ARG A 130 -15.56 -6.79 9.17
C ARG A 130 -14.87 -6.08 10.32
N LEU A 131 -13.54 -6.20 10.40
CA LEU A 131 -12.74 -5.50 11.40
C LEU A 131 -12.88 -3.98 11.26
N LEU A 132 -12.87 -3.46 10.03
CA LEU A 132 -13.08 -2.04 9.78
C LEU A 132 -14.45 -1.57 10.25
N LEU A 133 -15.52 -2.31 9.91
CA LEU A 133 -16.88 -1.93 10.29
C LEU A 133 -17.14 -2.11 11.79
N HIS A 134 -16.47 -3.07 12.43
CA HIS A 134 -16.48 -3.22 13.88
C HIS A 134 -15.86 -1.99 14.56
N ARG A 135 -14.68 -1.55 14.11
CA ARG A 135 -13.96 -0.40 14.69
C ARG A 135 -14.52 0.96 14.28
N ASN A 136 -15.12 1.04 13.09
CA ASN A 136 -15.63 2.27 12.51
C ASN A 136 -17.01 2.06 11.88
N PRO A 137 -18.08 1.95 12.69
CA PRO A 137 -19.44 1.74 12.18
C PRO A 137 -19.92 2.84 11.21
N ALA A 138 -19.40 4.06 11.36
CA ALA A 138 -19.69 5.20 10.47
C ALA A 138 -19.25 4.98 9.00
N LEU A 139 -18.33 4.03 8.76
CA LEU A 139 -17.93 3.62 7.40
C LEU A 139 -18.84 2.54 6.81
N GLY A 140 -19.93 2.15 7.50
CA GLY A 140 -20.87 1.12 7.10
C GLY A 140 -21.42 1.27 5.69
N SER A 141 -21.71 2.49 5.24
CA SER A 141 -22.21 2.76 3.88
C SER A 141 -21.15 2.55 2.79
N MET A 142 -19.86 2.64 3.13
CA MET A 142 -18.77 2.57 2.16
C MET A 142 -18.55 1.14 1.64
N LEU A 143 -18.89 0.12 2.43
CA LEU A 143 -18.61 -1.29 2.11
C LEU A 143 -19.89 -2.12 2.06
N LYS A 144 -20.04 -2.93 1.02
CA LYS A 144 -21.12 -3.94 0.92
C LYS A 144 -20.56 -5.30 1.30
N LEU A 145 -20.98 -5.79 2.47
CA LEU A 145 -20.63 -7.14 2.89
C LEU A 145 -21.46 -8.18 2.15
N ARG A 146 -20.80 -9.28 1.78
CA ARG A 146 -21.45 -10.55 1.41
C ARG A 146 -21.22 -11.54 2.54
N ARG A 147 -22.12 -12.52 2.68
CA ARG A 147 -21.94 -13.65 3.61
C ARG A 147 -20.59 -14.30 3.33
N SER A 148 -19.83 -14.57 4.39
CA SER A 148 -18.49 -15.14 4.29
C SER A 148 -18.19 -16.03 5.50
N ILE A 149 -17.14 -16.84 5.38
CA ILE A 149 -16.59 -17.65 6.47
C ILE A 149 -16.25 -16.81 7.71
N ALA A 150 -15.89 -15.55 7.50
CA ALA A 150 -15.59 -14.60 8.58
C ALA A 150 -16.82 -14.21 9.43
N ASP A 151 -18.05 -14.61 9.05
CA ASP A 151 -19.27 -14.43 9.85
C ASP A 151 -19.56 -15.59 10.80
N VAL A 152 -18.88 -16.74 10.66
CA VAL A 152 -19.23 -17.97 11.39
C VAL A 152 -18.93 -17.85 12.88
N ASP A 153 -17.76 -17.31 13.19
CA ASP A 153 -17.34 -16.96 14.54
C ASP A 153 -16.73 -15.55 14.47
N LEU A 154 -17.13 -14.66 15.37
CA LEU A 154 -16.62 -13.28 15.44
C LEU A 154 -15.59 -13.10 16.56
N SER A 155 -15.26 -14.15 17.32
CA SER A 155 -14.24 -14.12 18.38
C SER A 155 -12.88 -13.62 17.90
N TRP A 156 -12.55 -13.87 16.62
CA TRP A 156 -11.31 -13.39 16.00
C TRP A 156 -11.23 -11.85 15.93
N ILE A 157 -12.36 -11.14 15.94
CA ILE A 157 -12.36 -9.66 15.97
C ILE A 157 -11.77 -9.17 17.29
N GLU A 158 -12.15 -9.79 18.41
CA GLU A 158 -11.63 -9.44 19.73
C GLU A 158 -10.13 -9.75 19.82
N GLU A 159 -9.68 -10.87 19.25
CA GLU A 159 -8.24 -11.18 19.18
C GLU A 159 -7.48 -10.17 18.29
N ALA A 160 -8.06 -9.74 17.16
CA ALA A 160 -7.47 -8.72 16.31
C ALA A 160 -7.38 -7.36 17.00
N ASP A 161 -8.37 -6.99 17.80
CA ASP A 161 -8.36 -5.80 18.65
C ASP A 161 -7.28 -5.89 19.73
N ALA A 162 -7.17 -7.03 20.40
CA ALA A 162 -6.09 -7.26 21.36
C ALA A 162 -4.69 -7.15 20.73
N ILE A 163 -4.49 -7.64 19.50
CA ILE A 163 -3.23 -7.53 18.75
C ILE A 163 -2.86 -6.06 18.45
N ASP A 164 -3.84 -5.21 18.18
CA ASP A 164 -3.62 -3.80 17.87
C ASP A 164 -3.66 -2.89 19.10
N GLY A 165 -4.00 -3.44 20.28
CA GLY A 165 -4.26 -2.65 21.48
C GLY A 165 -5.52 -1.78 21.37
N TYR A 166 -6.44 -2.14 20.47
CA TYR A 166 -7.70 -1.43 20.28
C TYR A 166 -8.64 -1.78 21.44
N THR A 167 -9.17 -0.76 22.13
CA THR A 167 -10.09 -0.97 23.26
C THR A 167 -11.50 -0.64 22.83
N ALA A 168 -12.48 -1.47 23.21
CA ALA A 168 -13.90 -1.33 22.86
C ALA A 168 -14.55 0.04 23.18
N GLY A 169 -13.86 0.91 23.94
CA GLY A 169 -14.28 2.29 24.21
C GLY A 169 -13.93 3.34 23.14
N GLN A 170 -13.15 3.00 22.11
CA GLN A 170 -12.76 3.92 21.03
C GLN A 170 -13.70 3.91 19.81
N VAL A 171 -14.77 3.10 19.86
CA VAL A 171 -15.67 2.80 18.72
C VAL A 171 -16.74 3.88 18.49
N ALA A 172 -16.83 4.89 19.35
CA ALA A 172 -17.85 5.93 19.29
C ALA A 172 -17.26 7.32 19.52
N ALA A 173 -16.79 7.95 18.43
CA ALA A 173 -16.65 9.39 18.32
C ALA A 173 -17.02 9.82 16.89
#